data_AF-A0A6S6QMV8-F1
#
_entry.id   AF-A0A6S6QMV8-F1
#
_cell.length_a   1.000
_cell.length_b   1.000
_cell.length_c   1.000
_cell.angle_alpha   90.00
_cell.angle_beta   90.00
_cell.angle_gamma   90.00
#
_symmetry.space_group_name_H-M   'P 1'
#
loop_
_entity.id
_entity.type
_entity.pdbx_description
1 polymer ?
#
loop_
_entity_poly.entity_id
_entity_poly.type
_entity_poly.pdbx_seq_one_letter_code
_entity_poly.pdbx_strand_id
1 'polypeptide(L)'
;MSNLYDVIVNELNNKSISALIFLLDSGRELSFKYNNIEYAITWNEKKICLENENHDSVQKFDDAWSFIENVLVQGKTFLEVWSNIELLYLF
;
A
#
# COMPACT_ATOMS: atom_id res chain seq x y z
N MET A 1 17.53 13.21 15.97
CA MET A 1 16.14 13.56 16.35
C MET A 1 15.27 13.04 15.22
N SER A 2 14.35 12.10 15.48
CA SER A 2 13.45 11.58 14.45
C SER A 2 12.50 12.70 14.04
N ASN A 3 12.37 12.98 12.74
CA ASN A 3 11.33 13.90 12.29
C ASN A 3 9.96 13.19 12.31
N LEU A 4 8.85 13.92 12.17
CA LEU A 4 7.50 13.34 12.20
C LEU A 4 7.31 12.28 11.10
N TYR A 5 7.88 12.50 9.92
CA TYR A 5 7.81 11.55 8.82
C TYR A 5 8.49 10.22 9.18
N ASP A 6 9.67 10.25 9.80
CA ASP A 6 10.37 9.05 10.29
C ASP A 6 9.53 8.27 11.31
N VAL A 7 8.77 8.97 12.16
CA VAL A 7 7.85 8.34 13.13
C VAL A 7 6.72 7.61 12.40
N ILE A 8 6.11 8.24 11.39
CA ILE A 8 5.04 7.64 10.59
C ILE A 8 5.53 6.41 9.82
N VAL A 9 6.73 6.48 9.23
CA VAL A 9 7.36 5.34 8.55
C VAL A 9 7.61 4.19 9.53
N ASN A 10 8.03 4.49 10.76
CA ASN A 10 8.18 3.47 11.80
C ASN A 10 6.84 2.85 12.23
N GLU A 11 5.75 3.62 12.24
CA GLU A 11 4.42 3.06 12.48
C GLU A 11 3.97 2.11 11.35
N LEU A 12 4.30 2.43 10.10
CA LEU A 12 4.04 1.55 8.96
C LEU A 12 4.72 0.18 9.14
N ASN A 13 5.97 0.18 9.62
CA ASN A 13 6.70 -1.06 9.94
C ASN A 13 6.00 -1.88 11.05
N ASN A 14 5.29 -1.22 11.95
CA ASN A 14 4.45 -1.84 12.97
C ASN A 14 3.02 -2.15 12.48
N LYS A 15 2.81 -2.21 11.16
CA LYS A 15 1.52 -2.52 10.53
C LYS A 15 0.40 -1.53 10.87
N SER A 16 0.73 -0.27 11.11
CA SER A 16 -0.26 0.79 11.30
C SER A 16 -1.00 1.10 9.98
N ILE A 17 -2.30 0.83 9.94
CA ILE A 17 -3.16 1.17 8.79
C ILE A 17 -3.31 2.70 8.67
N SER A 18 -3.40 3.42 9.78
CA SER A 18 -3.49 4.89 9.75
C SER A 18 -2.23 5.53 9.16
N ALA A 19 -1.05 4.98 9.45
CA ALA A 19 0.20 5.43 8.84
C ALA A 19 0.20 5.17 7.33
N LEU A 20 -0.29 4.00 6.90
CA LEU A 20 -0.44 3.69 5.48
C LEU A 20 -1.38 4.68 4.77
N ILE A 21 -2.58 4.90 5.30
CA ILE A 21 -3.57 5.84 4.73
C ILE A 21 -2.94 7.23 4.59
N PHE A 22 -2.31 7.72 5.65
CA PHE A 22 -1.64 9.02 5.62
C PHE A 22 -0.56 9.11 4.52
N LEU A 23 0.27 8.07 4.39
CA LEU A 23 1.35 8.04 3.40
C LEU A 23 0.78 8.01 1.98
N LEU A 24 -0.24 7.18 1.73
CA LEU A 24 -0.90 7.09 0.44
C LEU A 24 -1.54 8.44 0.08
N ASP A 25 -2.36 9.02 0.95
CA ASP A 25 -3.00 10.33 0.72
C ASP A 25 -1.98 11.47 0.52
N SER A 26 -0.77 11.32 1.05
CA SER A 26 0.35 12.24 0.83
C SER A 26 1.07 12.03 -0.50
N GLY A 27 0.60 11.12 -1.35
CA GLY A 27 1.18 10.81 -2.65
C GLY A 27 2.37 9.84 -2.60
N ARG A 28 2.60 9.14 -1.48
CA ARG A 28 3.68 8.15 -1.39
C ARG A 28 3.28 6.85 -2.07
N GLU A 29 4.28 6.19 -2.62
CA GLU A 29 4.14 4.90 -3.28
C GLU A 29 4.88 3.85 -2.48
N LEU A 30 4.47 2.59 -2.57
CA LEU A 30 5.16 1.51 -1.87
C LEU A 30 5.11 0.22 -2.66
N SER A 31 6.06 -0.67 -2.40
CA SER A 31 5.99 -2.05 -2.87
C SER A 31 6.02 -3.03 -1.70
N PHE A 32 5.34 -4.15 -1.91
CA PHE A 32 5.21 -5.19 -0.92
C PHE A 32 5.16 -6.57 -1.57
N LYS A 33 5.47 -7.59 -0.79
CA LYS A 33 5.33 -8.99 -1.17
C LYS A 33 4.19 -9.63 -0.41
N TYR A 34 3.39 -10.44 -1.09
CA TYR A 34 2.41 -11.32 -0.45
C TYR A 34 2.36 -12.64 -1.19
N ASN A 35 2.52 -13.76 -0.46
CA ASN A 35 2.59 -15.11 -1.03
C ASN A 35 3.56 -15.24 -2.23
N ASN A 36 4.76 -14.68 -2.09
CA ASN A 36 5.81 -14.64 -3.11
C ASN A 36 5.52 -13.84 -4.39
N ILE A 37 4.43 -13.06 -4.43
CA ILE A 37 4.16 -12.13 -5.54
C ILE A 37 4.46 -10.71 -5.06
N GLU A 38 5.20 -9.96 -5.86
CA GLU A 38 5.43 -8.53 -5.64
C GLU A 38 4.30 -7.69 -6.20
N TYR A 39 3.94 -6.67 -5.43
CA TYR A 39 2.91 -5.71 -5.74
C TYR A 39 3.45 -4.30 -5.54
N ALA A 40 2.96 -3.37 -6.36
CA ALA A 40 3.24 -1.96 -6.24
C ALA A 40 1.93 -1.20 -6.02
N ILE A 41 1.94 -0.28 -5.05
CA ILE A 41 0.92 0.75 -4.89
C ILE A 41 1.50 2.04 -5.46
N THR A 42 0.94 2.51 -6.58
CA THR A 42 1.43 3.68 -7.33
C THR A 42 0.36 4.74 -7.48
N TRP A 43 0.75 5.94 -7.87
CA TRP A 43 -0.16 7.03 -8.24
C TRP A 43 -0.17 7.23 -9.75
N ASN A 44 -1.33 7.02 -10.38
CA ASN A 44 -1.53 7.26 -11.80
C ASN A 44 -2.73 8.19 -12.02
N GLU A 45 -2.53 9.36 -12.64
CA GLU A 45 -3.60 10.32 -12.93
C GLU A 45 -4.49 10.67 -11.72
N LYS A 46 -3.88 10.83 -10.53
CA LYS A 46 -4.58 11.07 -9.25
C LYS A 46 -5.44 9.89 -8.76
N LYS A 47 -5.15 8.68 -9.21
CA LYS A 47 -5.72 7.45 -8.66
C LYS A 47 -4.63 6.62 -8.03
N ILE A 48 -4.98 5.93 -6.96
CA ILE A 48 -4.14 4.90 -6.34
C ILE A 48 -4.33 3.63 -7.14
N CYS A 49 -3.24 3.06 -7.62
CA CYS A 49 -3.21 1.83 -8.40
C CYS A 49 -2.55 0.71 -7.60
N LEU A 50 -3.15 -0.48 -7.61
CA LEU A 50 -2.45 -1.71 -7.26
C LEU A 50 -2.06 -2.43 -8.53
N GLU A 51 -0.80 -2.78 -8.68
CA GLU A 51 -0.26 -3.57 -9.79
C GLU A 51 0.55 -4.74 -9.25
N ASN A 52 0.53 -5.89 -9.94
CA ASN A 52 1.48 -6.97 -9.68
C ASN A 52 2.66 -6.89 -10.65
N GLU A 53 3.72 -7.66 -10.41
CA GLU A 53 4.94 -7.68 -11.23
C GLU A 53 4.71 -7.91 -12.75
N ASN A 54 3.60 -8.55 -13.12
CA ASN A 54 3.23 -8.79 -14.51
C ASN A 54 2.33 -7.69 -15.12
N HIS A 55 1.94 -6.67 -14.34
CA HIS A 55 0.91 -5.68 -14.69
C HIS A 55 -0.45 -6.29 -15.14
N ASP A 56 -0.70 -7.55 -14.80
CA ASP A 56 -1.90 -8.29 -15.20
C ASP A 56 -3.15 -7.85 -14.41
N SER A 57 -2.95 -7.26 -13.23
CA SER A 57 -4.03 -6.85 -12.33
C SER A 57 -3.87 -5.41 -11.88
N VAL A 58 -4.30 -4.45 -12.72
CA VAL A 58 -4.36 -3.02 -12.35
C VAL A 58 -5.73 -2.73 -11.74
N GLN A 59 -5.78 -2.49 -10.44
CA GLN A 59 -6.97 -1.97 -9.74
C GLN A 59 -6.76 -0.51 -9.40
N LYS A 60 -7.77 0.33 -9.58
CA LYS A 60 -7.67 1.79 -9.41
C LYS A 60 -8.70 2.33 -8.44
N PHE A 61 -8.27 3.26 -7.58
CA PHE A 61 -9.09 3.86 -6.52
C PHE A 61 -8.88 5.37 -6.47
N ASP A 62 -9.91 6.10 -6.05
CA ASP A 62 -9.85 7.57 -6.01
C ASP A 62 -9.12 8.10 -4.76
N ASP A 63 -9.07 7.32 -3.68
CA ASP A 63 -8.44 7.69 -2.41
C ASP A 63 -7.95 6.47 -1.61
N ALA A 64 -7.17 6.71 -0.56
CA ALA A 64 -6.57 5.64 0.25
C ALA A 64 -7.62 4.82 1.02
N TRP A 65 -8.74 5.42 1.42
CA TRP A 65 -9.82 4.70 2.10
C TRP A 65 -10.47 3.67 1.18
N SER A 66 -10.85 4.11 -0.02
CA SER A 66 -11.42 3.29 -1.07
C SER A 66 -10.48 2.17 -1.48
N PHE A 67 -9.17 2.44 -1.56
CA PHE A 67 -8.15 1.42 -1.75
C PHE A 67 -8.20 0.36 -0.64
N ILE A 68 -8.08 0.76 0.63
CA ILE A 68 -8.00 -0.17 1.75
C ILE A 68 -9.25 -1.05 1.87
N GLU A 69 -10.44 -0.49 1.64
CA GLU A 69 -11.70 -1.22 1.77
C GLU A 69 -11.99 -2.18 0.62
N ASN A 70 -11.55 -1.85 -0.60
CA ASN A 70 -12.05 -2.52 -1.81
C ASN A 70 -10.99 -3.27 -2.61
N VAL A 71 -9.69 -3.00 -2.42
CA VAL A 71 -8.66 -3.66 -3.23
C VAL A 71 -8.54 -5.13 -2.87
N LEU A 72 -8.44 -5.95 -3.91
CA LEU A 72 -8.28 -7.39 -3.78
C LEU A 72 -6.84 -7.82 -4.11
N VAL A 73 -6.20 -8.50 -3.17
CA VAL A 73 -4.89 -9.15 -3.35
C VAL A 73 -5.11 -10.65 -3.31
N GLN A 74 -4.95 -11.33 -4.46
CA GLN A 74 -5.23 -12.76 -4.60
C GLN A 74 -6.64 -13.16 -4.11
N GLY A 75 -7.65 -12.32 -4.39
CA GLY A 75 -9.05 -12.55 -4.02
C GLY A 75 -9.42 -12.25 -2.56
N LYS A 76 -8.48 -11.73 -1.76
CA LYS A 76 -8.73 -11.27 -0.39
C LYS A 76 -8.66 -9.75 -0.31
N THR A 77 -9.40 -9.14 0.61
CA THR A 77 -9.30 -7.71 0.87
C THR A 77 -7.91 -7.33 1.38
N PHE A 78 -7.51 -6.08 1.21
CA PHE A 78 -6.21 -5.60 1.70
C PHE A 78 -6.05 -5.79 3.21
N LEU A 79 -7.10 -5.50 3.98
CA LEU A 79 -7.10 -5.65 5.44
C LEU A 79 -6.83 -7.09 5.88
N GLU A 80 -7.35 -8.08 5.15
CA GLU A 80 -7.11 -9.50 5.44
C GLU A 80 -5.65 -9.91 5.18
N VAL A 81 -4.97 -9.28 4.21
CA VAL A 81 -3.59 -9.62 3.85
C VAL A 81 -2.55 -8.76 4.56
N TRP A 82 -2.91 -7.56 5.04
CA TRP A 82 -2.00 -6.54 5.56
C TRP A 82 -1.02 -7.04 6.63
N SER A 83 -1.52 -7.85 7.56
CA SER A 83 -0.70 -8.45 8.62
C SER A 83 0.37 -9.41 8.09
N ASN A 84 0.16 -9.98 6.89
CA ASN A 84 1.00 -11.00 6.28
C ASN A 84 1.86 -10.48 5.13
N ILE A 85 1.74 -9.20 4.74
CA ILE A 85 2.60 -8.65 3.70
C ILE A 85 4.01 -8.40 4.22
N GLU A 86 5.00 -8.49 3.34
CA GLU A 86 6.36 -8.01 3.58
C GLU A 86 6.51 -6.66 2.88
N LEU A 87 6.81 -5.59 3.62
CA LEU A 87 7.08 -4.29 3.01
C LEU A 87 8.49 -4.31 2.41
N LEU A 88 8.62 -3.93 1.14
CA LEU A 88 9.90 -3.95 0.42
C LEU A 88 10.48 -2.54 0.34
N TYR A 89 9.73 -1.61 -0.24
CA TYR A 89 10.18 -0.23 -0.45
C TYR A 89 9.04 0.78 -0.22
N LEU A 90 9.42 1.98 0.20
CA LEU A 90 8.57 3.16 0.29
C LEU A 90 9.25 4.27 -0.52
N PHE A 91 8.57 4.76 -1.57
CA PHE A 91 9.07 5.76 -2.52
C PHE A 91 8.45 7.12 -2.24
#